data_AF-A0A163B9Q7-F1
#
_entry.id   AF-A0A163B9Q7-F1
#
_cell.length_a   1.000
_cell.length_b   1.000
_cell.length_c   1.000
_cell.angle_alpha   90.00
_cell.angle_beta   90.00
_cell.angle_gamma   90.00
#
_symmetry.space_group_name_H-M   'P 1'
#
loop_
_entity.id
_entity.type
_entity.pdbx_description
1 polymer ?
#
loop_
_entity_poly.entity_id
_entity_poly.type
_entity_poly.pdbx_seq_one_letter_code
_entity_poly.pdbx_strand_id
1 'polypeptide(L)'
;MINLNYSCERDDICTGDGTTPFLIIKFIDDDTQTEIKTPPELEVRALGDLGEGIDPVFPLPTLTDSIFIPLRTDMTTTGYEFVINSITTNDGTTPVPSNSDTINFTYTTDDEYVSSACGFKVNFRDFDGDLVIETGGANWIKNITVQTEDVTNEAEAHILIFH
;
A
#
# COMPACT_ATOMS: atom_id res chain seq x y z
N MET A 1 -11.66 -8.69 56.45
CA MET A 1 -10.66 -8.11 55.53
C MET A 1 -10.84 -8.80 54.19
N ILE A 2 -11.45 -8.11 53.23
CA ILE A 2 -11.69 -8.63 51.89
C ILE A 2 -10.43 -8.33 51.08
N ASN A 3 -9.64 -9.35 50.77
CA ASN A 3 -8.53 -9.25 49.84
C ASN A 3 -9.10 -9.27 48.42
N LEU A 4 -9.30 -8.09 47.84
CA LEU A 4 -9.49 -7.94 46.40
C LEU A 4 -8.14 -8.25 45.73
N ASN A 5 -8.00 -9.45 45.18
CA ASN A 5 -6.93 -9.75 44.23
C ASN A 5 -7.28 -8.98 42.94
N TYR A 6 -6.70 -7.80 42.77
CA TYR A 6 -6.62 -7.18 41.46
C TYR A 6 -5.65 -8.02 40.63
N SER A 7 -6.20 -9.02 39.95
CA SER A 7 -5.58 -9.61 38.76
C SER A 7 -5.54 -8.51 37.71
N CYS A 8 -4.44 -7.77 37.65
CA CYS A 8 -4.15 -6.96 36.48
C CYS A 8 -3.71 -7.94 35.40
N GLU A 9 -4.66 -8.37 34.56
CA GLU A 9 -4.32 -8.97 33.27
C GLU A 9 -3.51 -7.91 32.53
N ARG A 10 -2.26 -8.24 32.21
CA ARG A 10 -1.43 -7.36 31.40
C ARG A 10 -2.06 -7.41 30.02
N ASP A 11 -2.64 -6.29 29.60
CA ASP A 11 -3.22 -6.13 28.28
C ASP A 11 -2.04 -6.24 27.29
N ASP A 12 -1.70 -7.46 26.89
CA ASP A 12 -0.62 -7.75 25.95
C ASP A 12 -1.11 -7.40 24.54
N ILE A 13 -1.32 -6.10 24.34
CA ILE A 13 -1.58 -5.51 23.04
C ILE A 13 -0.26 -5.42 22.28
N CYS A 14 -0.27 -5.88 21.04
CA CYS A 14 0.89 -5.80 20.16
C CYS A 14 1.17 -4.33 19.85
N THR A 15 2.31 -3.83 20.30
CA THR A 15 2.78 -2.46 20.02
C THR A 15 4.01 -2.48 19.12
N GLY A 16 4.08 -1.60 18.13
CA GLY A 16 5.24 -1.45 17.25
C GLY A 16 5.35 -2.58 16.23
N ASP A 17 6.56 -3.11 16.03
CA ASP A 17 6.94 -4.07 14.97
C ASP A 17 6.36 -5.48 15.13
N GLY A 18 5.31 -5.63 15.95
CA GLY A 18 4.64 -6.90 16.24
C GLY A 18 3.52 -7.25 15.26
N THR A 19 3.25 -6.42 14.26
CA THR A 19 2.23 -6.65 13.23
C THR A 19 2.87 -6.82 11.85
N THR A 20 2.16 -7.50 10.96
CA THR A 20 2.52 -7.55 9.52
C THR A 20 2.61 -6.13 8.97
N PRO A 21 3.72 -5.73 8.34
CA PRO A 21 3.91 -4.38 7.84
C PRO A 21 3.04 -4.10 6.61
N PHE A 22 2.58 -2.85 6.49
CA PHE A 22 2.02 -2.33 5.25
C PHE A 22 3.14 -1.95 4.25
N LEU A 23 2.85 -2.09 2.96
CA LEU A 23 3.69 -1.54 1.91
C LEU A 23 3.55 -0.02 1.90
N ILE A 24 4.68 0.67 2.06
CA ILE A 24 4.75 2.14 2.00
C ILE A 24 5.15 2.58 0.60
N ILE A 25 4.26 3.32 -0.04
CA ILE A 25 4.46 3.89 -1.39
C ILE A 25 4.58 5.41 -1.28
N LYS A 26 5.58 5.99 -1.95
CA LYS A 26 5.69 7.45 -2.14
C LYS A 26 5.54 7.83 -3.59
N PHE A 27 4.93 8.99 -3.83
CA PHE A 27 4.73 9.53 -5.18
C PHE A 27 5.70 10.68 -5.45
N ILE A 28 6.47 10.53 -6.52
CA ILE A 28 7.54 11.44 -6.91
C ILE A 28 7.20 12.06 -8.27
N ASP A 29 7.54 13.32 -8.45
CA ASP A 29 7.43 14.00 -9.73
C ASP A 29 8.42 13.41 -10.75
N ASP A 30 7.91 12.97 -11.91
CA ASP A 30 8.71 12.33 -12.97
C ASP A 30 9.73 13.29 -13.62
N ASP A 31 9.47 14.61 -13.64
CA ASP A 31 10.39 15.57 -14.24
C ASP A 31 11.57 15.88 -13.30
N THR A 32 11.30 16.06 -12.01
CA THR A 32 12.33 16.41 -11.01
C THR A 32 13.03 15.20 -10.39
N GLN A 33 12.42 14.01 -10.48
CA GLN A 33 12.91 12.74 -9.93
C GLN A 33 13.20 12.74 -8.42
N THR A 34 12.82 13.80 -7.70
CA THR A 34 13.20 14.02 -6.29
C THR A 34 12.12 14.72 -5.47
N GLU A 35 11.28 15.55 -6.09
CA GLU A 35 10.20 16.24 -5.38
C GLU A 35 8.98 15.33 -5.21
N ILE A 36 8.38 15.37 -4.02
CA ILE A 36 7.13 14.66 -3.75
C ILE A 36 5.99 15.35 -4.52
N LYS A 37 5.17 14.56 -5.20
CA LYS A 37 4.00 15.03 -5.95
C LYS A 37 2.81 14.14 -5.66
N THR A 38 1.80 14.70 -5.01
CA THR A 38 0.55 13.98 -4.74
C THR A 38 -0.24 13.75 -6.03
N PRO A 39 -0.64 12.51 -6.37
CA PRO A 39 -1.52 12.27 -7.51
C PRO A 39 -2.92 12.85 -7.26
N PRO A 40 -3.57 13.45 -8.28
CA PRO A 40 -4.87 14.09 -8.11
C PRO A 40 -5.97 13.05 -7.88
N GLU A 41 -6.74 13.22 -6.81
CA GLU A 41 -7.92 12.40 -6.49
C GLU A 41 -7.64 10.89 -6.60
N LEU A 42 -6.52 10.48 -6.01
CA LEU A 42 -6.06 9.09 -6.04
C LEU A 42 -7.05 8.16 -5.33
N GLU A 43 -7.47 7.12 -6.04
CA GLU A 43 -8.18 5.97 -5.52
C GLU A 43 -7.33 4.72 -5.77
N VAL A 44 -7.18 3.86 -4.76
CA VAL A 44 -6.43 2.60 -4.86
C VAL A 44 -7.38 1.44 -4.58
N ARG A 45 -7.41 0.45 -5.48
CA ARG A 45 -8.28 -0.72 -5.41
C ARG A 45 -7.46 -2.00 -5.46
N ALA A 46 -7.72 -2.90 -4.52
CA ALA A 46 -7.14 -4.24 -4.55
C ALA A 46 -7.73 -5.06 -5.71
N LEU A 47 -6.86 -5.68 -6.51
CA LEU A 47 -7.28 -6.60 -7.56
C LEU A 47 -7.40 -8.01 -7.01
N GLY A 48 -8.48 -8.69 -7.39
CA GLY A 48 -8.72 -10.08 -7.04
C GLY A 48 -7.99 -11.05 -7.95
N ASP A 49 -8.15 -12.34 -7.67
CA ASP A 49 -7.50 -13.42 -8.42
C ASP A 49 -7.84 -13.42 -9.93
N LEU A 50 -8.92 -12.73 -10.33
CA LEU A 50 -9.38 -12.57 -11.71
C LEU A 50 -9.11 -11.17 -12.29
N GLY A 51 -8.38 -10.29 -11.59
CA GLY A 51 -8.12 -8.92 -12.01
C GLY A 51 -9.33 -7.98 -11.87
N GLU A 52 -10.41 -8.43 -11.22
CA GLU A 52 -11.55 -7.58 -10.86
C GLU A 52 -11.23 -6.85 -9.55
N GLY A 53 -11.53 -5.56 -9.44
CA GLY A 53 -11.35 -4.81 -8.19
C GLY A 53 -12.27 -5.35 -7.09
N ILE A 54 -11.72 -5.95 -6.04
CA ILE A 54 -12.49 -6.69 -5.01
C ILE A 54 -12.64 -6.01 -3.65
N ASP A 55 -12.35 -4.71 -3.56
CA ASP A 55 -12.65 -3.87 -2.38
C ASP A 55 -11.80 -4.28 -1.15
N PRO A 56 -10.78 -3.48 -0.82
CA PRO A 56 -11.10 -2.18 -0.24
C PRO A 56 -10.68 -1.03 -1.16
N VAL A 57 -11.61 -0.11 -1.40
CA VAL A 57 -11.24 1.29 -1.64
C VAL A 57 -10.54 1.78 -0.38
N PHE A 58 -9.26 2.12 -0.48
CA PHE A 58 -8.58 2.88 0.59
C PHE A 58 -8.86 4.36 0.32
N PRO A 59 -9.84 5.01 0.96
CA PRO A 59 -10.01 6.45 0.84
C PRO A 59 -8.78 7.12 1.44
N LEU A 60 -7.84 7.47 0.58
CA LEU A 60 -6.65 8.17 0.99
C LEU A 60 -7.05 9.62 1.31
N PRO A 61 -6.59 10.20 2.44
CA PRO A 61 -6.73 11.62 2.66
C PRO A 61 -6.15 12.37 1.47
N THR A 62 -6.81 13.43 1.02
CA THR A 62 -6.50 14.20 -0.20
C THR A 62 -5.10 14.82 -0.26
N LEU A 63 -4.27 14.66 0.78
CA LEU A 63 -2.86 15.09 0.84
C LEU A 63 -2.07 14.17 1.78
N THR A 64 -1.63 13.01 1.31
CA THR A 64 -0.54 12.28 1.98
C THR A 64 0.59 12.02 1.00
N ASP A 65 1.80 12.41 1.39
CA ASP A 65 3.05 12.23 0.63
C ASP A 65 3.38 10.74 0.40
N SER A 66 2.77 9.87 1.21
CA SER A 66 2.87 8.42 1.12
C SER A 66 1.55 7.75 1.44
N ILE A 67 1.42 6.50 1.02
CA ILE A 67 0.26 5.66 1.30
C ILE A 67 0.72 4.31 1.85
N PHE A 68 -0.15 3.67 2.62
CA PHE A 68 0.10 2.40 3.28
C PHE A 68 -0.95 1.41 2.78
N ILE A 69 -0.52 0.35 2.08
CA ILE A 69 -1.42 -0.65 1.52
C ILE A 69 -0.99 -2.07 1.95
N PRO A 70 -1.93 -2.96 2.27
CA PRO A 70 -1.57 -4.30 2.73
C PRO A 70 -1.08 -5.16 1.55
N LEU A 71 -0.13 -6.04 1.81
CA LEU A 71 0.17 -7.15 0.90
C LEU A 71 -0.57 -8.41 1.37
N ARG A 72 -0.87 -9.31 0.44
CA ARG A 72 -1.57 -10.55 0.76
C ARG A 72 -0.60 -11.51 1.45
N THR A 73 -1.01 -12.05 2.58
CA THR A 73 -0.21 -13.02 3.35
C THR A 73 -0.46 -14.47 2.94
N ASP A 74 -1.51 -14.71 2.16
CA ASP A 74 -1.94 -16.04 1.69
C ASP A 74 -1.44 -16.38 0.27
N MET A 75 -0.79 -15.42 -0.40
CA MET A 75 -0.25 -15.55 -1.75
C MET A 75 1.10 -14.85 -1.89
N THR A 76 1.81 -15.14 -2.98
CA THR A 76 3.11 -14.53 -3.32
C THR A 76 2.97 -13.33 -4.27
N THR A 77 1.75 -12.83 -4.46
CA THR A 77 1.48 -11.69 -5.32
C THR A 77 0.24 -10.92 -4.85
N THR A 78 0.29 -9.59 -5.02
CA THR A 78 -0.84 -8.68 -4.82
C THR A 78 -0.90 -7.71 -5.99
N GLY A 79 -2.04 -7.63 -6.67
CA GLY A 79 -2.30 -6.59 -7.68
C GLY A 79 -3.06 -5.42 -7.10
N TYR A 80 -2.70 -4.20 -7.51
CA TYR A 80 -3.43 -2.98 -7.19
C TYR A 80 -3.68 -2.14 -8.45
N GLU A 81 -4.89 -1.59 -8.54
CA GLU A 81 -5.28 -0.57 -9.50
C GLU A 81 -5.19 0.82 -8.84
N PHE A 82 -4.46 1.74 -9.46
CA PHE A 82 -4.29 3.12 -9.03
C PHE A 82 -4.99 4.06 -10.02
N VAL A 83 -6.05 4.72 -9.56
CA VAL A 83 -6.92 5.57 -10.36
C VAL A 83 -6.74 7.04 -9.95
N ILE A 84 -6.43 7.91 -10.90
CA ILE A 84 -6.40 9.37 -10.71
C ILE A 84 -7.62 10.04 -11.32
N ASN A 85 -7.96 11.24 -10.82
CA ASN A 85 -9.18 11.96 -11.18
C ASN A 85 -10.44 11.10 -10.98
N SER A 86 -10.47 10.34 -9.87
CA SER A 86 -11.57 9.42 -9.55
C SER A 86 -12.87 10.16 -9.19
N ILE A 87 -12.79 11.42 -8.77
CA ILE A 87 -13.95 12.20 -8.36
C ILE A 87 -14.42 13.07 -9.52
N THR A 88 -15.52 12.66 -10.16
CA THR A 88 -16.19 13.50 -11.16
C THR A 88 -16.99 14.62 -10.47
N THR A 89 -16.34 15.67 -9.96
CA THR A 89 -17.08 16.87 -9.53
C THR A 89 -17.52 17.67 -10.76
N ASN A 90 -18.83 17.61 -11.06
CA ASN A 90 -19.46 18.43 -12.10
C ASN A 90 -19.67 19.87 -11.59
N ASP A 91 -18.61 20.60 -11.26
CA ASP A 91 -18.70 21.99 -10.77
C ASP A 91 -18.72 23.03 -11.92
N GLY A 92 -19.26 22.64 -13.08
CA GLY A 92 -19.35 23.49 -14.28
C GLY A 92 -18.02 23.69 -15.03
N THR A 93 -16.94 23.06 -14.59
CA THR A 93 -15.67 22.94 -15.32
C THR A 93 -15.66 21.68 -16.20
N THR A 94 -14.83 21.67 -17.25
CA THR A 94 -14.65 20.49 -18.11
C THR A 94 -14.15 19.32 -17.26
N PRO A 95 -14.82 18.15 -17.25
CA PRO A 95 -14.37 16.99 -16.49
C PRO A 95 -12.96 16.57 -16.95
N VAL A 96 -12.04 16.39 -16.01
CA VAL A 96 -10.75 15.74 -16.30
C VAL A 96 -11.02 14.24 -16.38
N PRO A 97 -10.63 13.55 -17.47
CA PRO A 97 -10.86 12.11 -17.58
C PRO A 97 -10.06 11.35 -16.51
N SER A 98 -10.71 10.36 -15.91
CA SER A 98 -10.06 9.39 -15.03
C SER A 98 -9.01 8.59 -15.80
N ASN A 99 -7.87 8.31 -15.18
CA ASN A 99 -6.86 7.41 -15.72
C ASN A 99 -6.51 6.36 -14.65
N SER A 100 -6.30 5.12 -15.05
CA SER A 100 -6.10 3.98 -14.16
C SER A 100 -4.87 3.19 -14.60
N ASP A 101 -4.01 2.85 -13.66
CA ASP A 101 -2.82 2.03 -13.91
C ASP A 101 -2.76 0.86 -12.93
N THR A 102 -2.28 -0.29 -13.39
CA THR A 102 -2.14 -1.49 -12.54
C THR A 102 -0.67 -1.75 -12.22
N ILE A 103 -0.38 -2.03 -10.94
CA ILE A 103 0.91 -2.55 -10.50
C ILE A 103 0.69 -3.91 -9.84
N ASN A 104 1.47 -4.90 -10.27
CA ASN A 104 1.52 -6.22 -9.65
C ASN A 104 2.77 -6.30 -8.76
N PHE A 105 2.56 -6.54 -7.48
CA PHE A 105 3.63 -6.80 -6.52
C PHE A 105 3.86 -8.31 -6.40
N THR A 106 5.13 -8.70 -6.35
CA THR A 106 5.56 -10.10 -6.16
C THR A 106 6.56 -10.18 -5.02
N TYR A 107 6.48 -11.25 -4.24
CA TYR A 107 7.29 -11.40 -3.03
C TYR A 107 7.21 -12.84 -2.50
N THR A 108 8.09 -13.18 -1.57
CA THR A 108 7.97 -14.37 -0.71
C THR A 108 7.53 -13.97 0.70
N THR A 109 6.78 -14.84 1.38
CA THR A 109 6.26 -14.61 2.74
C THR A 109 7.13 -15.32 3.78
N ASP A 110 7.51 -14.61 4.84
CA ASP A 110 8.36 -15.08 5.94
C ASP A 110 7.67 -14.87 7.29
N ASP A 111 7.14 -15.95 7.88
CA ASP A 111 6.41 -15.91 9.15
C ASP A 111 7.37 -15.79 10.35
N GLU A 112 7.25 -14.71 11.11
CA GLU A 112 8.06 -14.44 12.30
C GLU A 112 7.19 -14.51 13.56
N TYR A 113 7.56 -15.39 14.50
CA TYR A 113 6.90 -15.46 15.79
C TYR A 113 7.27 -14.25 16.66
N VAL A 114 6.27 -13.47 17.07
CA VAL A 114 6.46 -12.26 17.88
C VAL A 114 6.40 -12.59 19.37
N SER A 115 5.27 -13.15 19.82
CA SER A 115 5.06 -13.52 21.23
C SER A 115 3.83 -14.43 21.38
N SER A 116 3.61 -14.96 22.58
CA SER A 116 2.42 -15.78 22.86
C SER A 116 1.12 -14.98 22.74
N ALA A 117 1.19 -13.67 22.98
CA ALA A 117 0.05 -12.78 22.89
C ALA A 117 -0.18 -12.26 21.46
N CYS A 118 0.90 -12.08 20.68
CA CYS A 118 0.84 -11.49 19.34
C CYS A 118 0.84 -12.51 18.20
N GLY A 119 1.19 -13.76 18.48
CA GLY A 119 1.28 -14.79 17.47
C GLY A 119 2.41 -14.51 16.47
N PHE A 120 2.10 -14.67 15.20
CA PHE A 120 3.05 -14.49 14.09
C PHE A 120 2.71 -13.23 13.30
N LYS A 121 3.75 -12.54 12.85
CA LYS A 121 3.64 -11.56 11.77
C LYS A 121 4.23 -12.15 10.49
N VAL A 122 3.83 -11.60 9.35
CA VAL A 122 4.37 -11.99 8.05
C VAL A 122 5.27 -10.87 7.56
N ASN A 123 6.53 -11.16 7.30
CA ASN A 123 7.42 -10.26 6.58
C ASN A 123 7.39 -10.62 5.08
N PHE A 124 7.62 -9.65 4.20
CA PHE A 124 7.73 -9.91 2.76
C PHE A 124 9.18 -9.72 2.30
N ARG A 125 9.71 -10.72 1.61
CA ARG A 125 11.09 -10.79 1.10
C ARG A 125 11.08 -10.88 -0.42
N ASP A 126 12.22 -10.58 -1.03
CA ASP A 126 12.37 -10.55 -2.50
C ASP A 126 11.25 -9.71 -3.15
N PHE A 127 10.87 -8.62 -2.49
CA PHE A 127 9.77 -7.76 -2.93
C PHE A 127 10.14 -7.04 -4.22
N ASP A 128 9.25 -7.14 -5.20
CA ASP A 128 9.36 -6.45 -6.48
C ASP A 128 7.98 -5.93 -6.94
N GLY A 129 7.99 -4.98 -7.86
CA GLY A 129 6.80 -4.40 -8.46
C GLY A 129 6.91 -4.31 -9.98
N ASP A 130 5.84 -4.70 -10.68
CA ASP A 130 5.73 -4.65 -12.13
C ASP A 130 4.56 -3.75 -12.55
N LEU A 131 4.86 -2.65 -13.25
CA LEU A 131 3.85 -1.76 -13.83
C LEU A 131 3.31 -2.37 -15.12
N VAL A 132 2.00 -2.59 -15.19
CA VAL A 132 1.33 -3.09 -16.39
C VAL A 132 1.28 -1.99 -17.44
N ILE A 133 2.09 -2.15 -18.49
CA ILE A 133 2.16 -1.18 -19.59
C ILE A 133 0.92 -1.28 -20.48
N GLU A 134 0.17 -0.19 -20.57
CA GLU A 134 -1.02 -0.10 -21.41
C GLU A 134 -0.67 0.00 -22.90
N THR A 135 -1.54 -0.57 -23.73
CA THR A 135 -1.39 -0.49 -25.19
C THR A 135 -1.54 0.96 -25.64
N GLY A 136 -0.44 1.54 -26.15
CA GLY A 136 -0.40 2.93 -26.61
C GLY A 136 0.25 3.91 -25.65
N GLY A 137 0.76 3.45 -24.49
CA GLY A 137 1.53 4.29 -23.56
C GLY A 137 0.66 5.33 -22.83
N ALA A 138 -0.58 4.98 -22.54
CA ALA A 138 -1.54 5.85 -21.87
C ALA A 138 -1.38 5.89 -20.34
N ASN A 139 -0.46 5.08 -19.79
CA ASN A 139 -0.15 5.07 -18.37
C ASN A 139 0.16 6.48 -17.84
N TRP A 140 -0.47 6.84 -16.73
CA TRP A 140 -0.17 8.09 -16.02
C TRP A 140 1.07 7.91 -15.13
N ILE A 141 1.28 6.73 -14.56
CA ILE A 141 2.52 6.30 -13.93
C ILE A 141 3.59 6.12 -15.00
N LYS A 142 4.73 6.77 -14.81
CA LYS A 142 5.86 6.79 -15.75
C LYS A 142 6.92 5.77 -15.42
N ASN A 143 7.16 5.56 -14.13
CA ASN A 143 8.15 4.60 -13.65
C ASN A 143 7.83 4.17 -12.22
N ILE A 144 8.38 3.03 -11.81
CA ILE A 144 8.40 2.58 -10.42
C ILE A 144 9.82 2.17 -10.05
N THR A 145 10.21 2.42 -8.79
CA THR A 145 11.53 2.04 -8.28
C THR A 145 11.40 1.46 -6.88
N VAL A 146 11.74 0.18 -6.74
CA VAL A 146 11.86 -0.50 -5.45
C VAL A 146 13.05 0.08 -4.68
N GLN A 147 12.81 0.53 -3.44
CA GLN A 147 13.83 1.06 -2.54
C GLN A 147 14.43 -0.03 -1.64
N THR A 148 13.61 -1.01 -1.28
CA THR A 148 14.01 -2.17 -0.48
C THR A 148 13.20 -3.39 -0.92
N GLU A 149 13.88 -4.53 -1.04
CA GLU A 149 13.26 -5.84 -1.33
C GLU A 149 12.74 -6.50 -0.04
N ASP A 150 13.02 -5.91 1.12
CA ASP A 150 12.56 -6.36 2.44
C ASP A 150 11.47 -5.42 2.99
N VAL A 151 10.24 -5.91 3.05
CA VAL A 151 9.09 -5.25 3.70
C VAL A 151 8.89 -5.89 5.08
N THR A 152 9.54 -5.32 6.10
CA THR A 152 9.61 -5.88 7.47
C THR A 152 9.16 -4.91 8.56
N ASN A 153 9.03 -3.63 8.21
CA ASN A 153 8.66 -2.54 9.10
C ASN A 153 8.11 -1.36 8.27
N GLU A 154 7.67 -0.31 8.94
CA GLU A 154 7.01 0.85 8.32
C GLU A 154 7.83 2.15 8.47
N ALA A 155 9.17 2.05 8.57
CA ALA A 155 10.04 3.20 8.83
C ALA A 155 10.31 4.06 7.58
N GLU A 156 10.47 3.42 6.42
CA GLU A 156 10.83 4.08 5.16
C GLU A 156 9.94 3.60 4.00
N ALA A 157 9.96 4.35 2.88
CA ALA A 157 9.22 3.95 1.70
C ALA A 157 9.86 2.71 1.06
N HIS A 158 9.03 1.74 0.69
CA HIS A 158 9.48 0.50 0.07
C HIS A 158 9.55 0.63 -1.46
N ILE A 159 8.67 1.45 -2.04
CA ILE A 159 8.62 1.71 -3.47
C ILE A 159 8.28 3.18 -3.75
N LEU A 160 8.88 3.72 -4.80
CA LEU A 160 8.58 5.03 -5.35
C LEU A 160 7.81 4.87 -6.66
N ILE A 161 6.76 5.67 -6.84
CA ILE A 161 5.97 5.77 -8.08
C ILE A 161 6.19 7.16 -8.66
N PHE A 162 6.60 7.23 -9.93
CA PHE A 162 6.90 8.47 -10.64
C PHE A 162 5.76 8.84 -11.60
N HIS A 163 5.29 10.09 -11.56
CA HIS A 163 4.21 10.62 -12.43
C HIS A 163 4.29 12.12 -12.69
#